data_AF-A0A5C3MB96-F1
#
_entry.id   AF-A0A5C3MB96-F1
#
_cell.length_a   1.000
_cell.length_b   1.000
_cell.length_c   1.000
_cell.angle_alpha   90.00
_cell.angle_beta   90.00
_cell.angle_gamma   90.00
#
_symmetry.space_group_name_H-M   'P 1'
#
loop_
_entity.id
_entity.type
_entity.pdbx_description
1 polymer ?
#
loop_
_entity_poly.entity_id
_entity_poly.type
_entity_poly.pdbx_seq_one_letter_code
_entity_poly.pdbx_strand_id
1 'polypeptide(L)'
;MWRESNRDFTVPMDTEERYLKEPDAAEWKSHLRIIGAEFRTAKDMFSLVETVLQCLEAWDTKKLDILINNAAQTLTDSLSKEEDGIRRESLLLHGAASKNADGGLVIDNAYAPQVRGGQVGHYLETSSRVAQRLIKNENTDSPVLSPKESELSSWAQTISSVSYEDVISAHSVNTFVPFILLRELLPWMRRPKLSADVTATNTGVVKPYSYVINVSSREGLPEDEPNHSAKAGHHVHTNMSKAALNMLTETEAGPAWHSGKVAINSVDPGYMSADSMWMKMVGREGQACPIGWEDGVGRVLWVVAKGEIEGTPIWGRFLKHFGEIRSGR
;
A
#
# COMPACT_ATOMS: atom_id res chain seq x y z
N MET A 1 3.37 8.44 12.11
CA MET A 1 4.59 7.64 12.13
C MET A 1 4.94 7.23 10.70
N TRP A 2 5.62 8.11 9.96
CA TRP A 2 6.00 7.94 8.55
C TRP A 2 7.52 8.04 8.35
N ARG A 3 8.27 8.01 9.46
CA ARG A 3 9.72 7.99 9.41
C ARG A 3 10.17 6.54 9.29
N GLU A 4 10.55 6.15 8.09
CA GLU A 4 11.51 5.06 7.93
C GLU A 4 12.84 5.65 7.48
N SER A 5 13.82 5.56 8.37
CA SER A 5 15.23 5.58 7.97
C SER A 5 15.46 4.32 7.14
N ASN A 6 15.63 4.50 5.83
CA ASN A 6 16.01 3.47 4.86
C ASN A 6 15.05 2.27 4.75
N ARG A 7 14.22 2.28 3.69
CA ARG A 7 13.70 1.12 2.92
C ARG A 7 14.13 -0.26 3.46
N ASP A 8 13.46 -0.69 4.52
CA ASP A 8 13.68 -1.97 5.19
C ASP A 8 12.41 -2.79 5.06
N PHE A 9 12.60 -4.07 4.72
CA PHE A 9 11.56 -5.08 4.72
C PHE A 9 10.79 -5.05 6.06
N THR A 10 9.53 -4.63 6.02
CA THR A 10 8.75 -4.35 7.23
C THR A 10 8.11 -5.62 7.78
N VAL A 11 8.41 -5.93 9.05
CA VAL A 11 7.90 -7.10 9.77
C VAL A 11 7.32 -6.68 11.14
N PRO A 12 6.31 -7.39 11.68
CA PRO A 12 5.52 -6.91 12.81
C PRO A 12 6.31 -6.59 14.09
N MET A 13 7.20 -7.46 14.56
CA MET A 13 7.97 -7.23 15.79
C MET A 13 9.02 -6.15 15.62
N ASP A 14 9.70 -6.10 14.47
CA ASP A 14 10.59 -4.97 14.18
C ASP A 14 9.83 -3.64 14.17
N THR A 15 8.63 -3.63 13.58
CA THR A 15 7.73 -2.47 13.57
C THR A 15 7.38 -2.03 14.99
N GLU A 16 7.00 -2.97 15.86
CA GLU A 16 6.74 -2.69 17.28
C GLU A 16 7.96 -2.06 17.96
N GLU A 17 9.15 -2.65 17.78
CA GLU A 17 10.37 -2.15 18.41
C GLU A 17 10.70 -0.73 17.96
N ARG A 18 10.54 -0.42 16.67
CA ARG A 18 10.75 0.93 16.12
C ARG A 18 9.73 1.91 16.67
N TYR A 19 8.46 1.53 16.68
CA TYR A 19 7.37 2.40 17.10
C TYR A 19 7.49 2.73 18.60
N LEU A 20 7.84 1.75 19.43
CA LEU A 20 8.05 1.94 20.86
C LEU A 20 9.29 2.80 21.21
N LYS A 21 10.20 3.05 20.25
CA LYS A 21 11.34 3.96 20.41
C LYS A 21 10.98 5.43 20.19
N GLU A 22 9.80 5.74 19.64
CA GLU A 22 9.38 7.12 19.47
C GLU A 22 9.19 7.81 20.84
N PRO A 23 9.60 9.09 20.99
CA PRO A 23 9.60 9.77 22.29
C PRO A 23 8.23 9.85 22.97
N ASP A 24 7.16 9.89 22.19
CA ASP A 24 5.77 10.01 22.62
C ASP A 24 5.04 8.65 22.70
N ALA A 25 5.76 7.52 22.58
CA ALA A 25 5.14 6.19 22.53
C ALA A 25 4.22 5.87 23.71
N ALA A 26 4.53 6.41 24.89
CA ALA A 26 3.71 6.23 26.08
C ALA A 26 2.29 6.80 25.93
N GLU A 27 2.08 7.79 25.06
CA GLU A 27 0.79 8.47 24.88
C GLU A 27 -0.18 7.69 24.01
N TRP A 28 0.31 6.95 23.02
CA TRP A 28 -0.53 6.29 22.01
C TRP A 28 -0.42 4.77 21.96
N LYS A 29 0.59 4.14 22.60
CA LYS A 29 0.83 2.69 22.50
C LYS A 29 -0.38 1.83 22.88
N SER A 30 -1.18 2.24 23.86
CA SER A 30 -2.40 1.51 24.27
C SER A 30 -3.45 1.41 23.16
N HIS A 31 -3.43 2.37 22.22
CA HIS A 31 -4.35 2.49 21.10
C HIS A 31 -3.79 1.93 19.79
N LEU A 32 -2.56 1.40 19.79
CA LEU A 32 -1.96 0.77 18.62
C LEU A 32 -2.13 -0.74 18.67
N ARG A 33 -2.45 -1.32 17.51
CA ARG A 33 -2.29 -2.76 17.23
C ARG A 33 -1.52 -2.91 15.94
N ILE A 34 -0.63 -3.90 15.89
CA ILE A 34 0.18 -4.25 14.72
C ILE A 34 -0.25 -5.65 14.29
N ILE A 35 -0.60 -5.79 13.02
CA ILE A 35 -1.08 -7.06 12.45
C ILE A 35 -0.17 -7.37 11.25
N GLY A 36 0.48 -8.54 11.27
CA GLY A 36 1.26 -9.01 10.12
C GLY A 36 0.36 -9.56 9.02
N ALA A 37 0.70 -9.31 7.76
CA ALA A 37 -0.05 -9.87 6.64
C ALA A 37 0.84 -9.99 5.39
N GLU A 38 0.73 -11.11 4.67
CA GLU A 38 1.32 -11.26 3.34
C GLU A 38 0.30 -10.88 2.27
N PHE A 39 0.45 -9.68 1.71
CA PHE A 39 -0.47 -9.13 0.72
C PHE A 39 -0.48 -9.88 -0.63
N ARG A 40 0.49 -10.76 -0.88
CA ARG A 40 0.49 -11.67 -2.03
C ARG A 40 -0.46 -12.86 -1.88
N THR A 41 -0.98 -13.15 -0.68
CA THR A 41 -1.89 -14.27 -0.46
C THR A 41 -3.28 -13.80 -0.03
N ALA A 42 -4.32 -14.36 -0.65
CA ALA A 42 -5.70 -14.04 -0.28
C ALA A 42 -6.03 -14.48 1.16
N LYS A 43 -5.43 -15.59 1.62
CA LYS A 43 -5.62 -16.13 2.97
C LYS A 43 -5.27 -15.08 4.04
N ASP A 44 -4.08 -14.50 3.94
CA ASP A 44 -3.62 -13.53 4.93
C ASP A 44 -4.42 -12.23 4.86
N MET A 45 -4.95 -11.88 3.68
CA MET A 45 -5.86 -10.74 3.54
C MET A 45 -7.19 -10.93 4.27
N PHE A 46 -7.81 -12.11 4.17
CA PHE A 46 -9.03 -12.39 4.92
C PHE A 46 -8.76 -12.49 6.43
N SER A 47 -7.62 -13.09 6.82
CA SER A 47 -7.20 -13.10 8.22
C SER A 47 -7.00 -11.68 8.77
N LEU A 48 -6.36 -10.78 8.00
CA LEU A 48 -6.20 -9.38 8.37
C LEU A 48 -7.57 -8.70 8.59
N VAL A 49 -8.52 -8.89 7.68
CA VAL A 49 -9.88 -8.32 7.81
C VAL A 49 -10.53 -8.83 9.10
N GLU A 50 -10.52 -10.13 9.35
CA GLU A 50 -11.08 -10.73 10.56
C GLU A 50 -10.45 -10.15 11.83
N THR A 51 -9.11 -10.04 11.87
CA THR A 51 -8.39 -9.45 13.00
C THR A 51 -8.73 -7.98 13.21
N VAL A 52 -8.88 -7.19 12.13
CA VAL A 52 -9.32 -5.79 12.22
C VAL A 52 -10.72 -5.70 12.82
N LEU A 53 -11.66 -6.55 12.39
CA LEU A 53 -13.02 -6.56 12.94
C LEU A 53 -13.03 -6.93 14.44
N GLN A 54 -12.21 -7.90 14.84
CA GLN A 54 -12.02 -8.25 16.25
C GLN A 54 -11.44 -7.07 17.06
N CYS A 55 -10.52 -6.30 16.48
CA CYS A 55 -10.01 -5.09 17.14
C CYS A 55 -11.10 -4.03 17.33
N LEU A 56 -11.94 -3.80 16.31
CA LEU A 56 -13.06 -2.85 16.40
C LEU A 56 -14.04 -3.28 17.51
N GLU A 57 -14.36 -4.57 17.60
CA GLU A 57 -15.20 -5.12 18.66
C GLU A 57 -14.55 -4.97 20.04
N ALA A 58 -13.25 -5.28 20.18
CA ALA A 58 -12.52 -5.14 21.44
C ALA A 58 -12.40 -3.68 21.91
N TRP A 59 -12.40 -2.72 20.99
CA TRP A 59 -12.43 -1.29 21.28
C TRP A 59 -13.83 -0.72 21.53
N ASP A 60 -14.87 -1.57 21.49
CA ASP A 60 -16.28 -1.18 21.60
C ASP A 60 -16.67 -0.07 20.60
N THR A 61 -16.07 -0.09 19.40
CA THR A 61 -16.42 0.82 18.32
C THR A 61 -17.27 0.12 17.27
N LYS A 62 -18.37 0.78 16.89
CA LYS A 62 -19.29 0.30 15.84
C LYS A 62 -18.94 0.85 14.47
N LYS A 63 -17.79 1.52 14.34
CA LYS A 63 -17.44 2.30 13.16
C LYS A 63 -15.94 2.31 12.93
N LEU A 64 -15.55 2.19 11.67
CA LEU A 64 -14.22 2.54 11.20
C LEU A 64 -14.24 3.96 10.62
N ASP A 65 -13.56 4.90 11.27
CA ASP A 65 -13.56 6.31 10.88
C ASP A 65 -12.71 6.60 9.64
N ILE A 66 -11.50 6.03 9.59
CA ILE A 66 -10.53 6.32 8.54
C ILE A 66 -9.81 5.03 8.14
N LEU A 67 -9.81 4.71 6.85
CA LEU A 67 -8.97 3.69 6.25
C LEU A 67 -7.93 4.37 5.36
N ILE A 68 -6.64 4.23 5.69
CA ILE A 68 -5.54 4.75 4.86
C ILE A 68 -4.82 3.57 4.24
N ASN A 69 -5.00 3.39 2.93
CA ASN A 69 -4.20 2.46 2.15
C ASN A 69 -2.88 3.15 1.80
N ASN A 70 -1.91 3.07 2.71
CA ASN A 70 -0.54 3.56 2.48
C ASN A 70 0.28 2.63 1.55
N ALA A 71 -0.40 1.69 0.90
CA ALA A 71 0.14 0.70 0.00
C ALA A 71 0.64 1.35 -1.31
N ALA A 72 1.85 1.89 -1.25
CA ALA A 72 2.65 2.31 -2.39
C ALA A 72 3.87 1.42 -2.52
N GLN A 73 3.65 0.10 -2.66
CA GLN A 73 4.75 -0.76 -3.04
C GLN A 73 5.12 -0.43 -4.48
N THR A 74 6.27 0.20 -4.57
CA THR A 74 6.90 0.64 -5.80
C THR A 74 8.12 -0.23 -6.08
N LEU A 75 8.76 -0.76 -5.03
CA LEU A 75 9.98 -1.53 -5.10
C LEU A 75 9.82 -2.88 -4.40
N THR A 76 10.51 -3.88 -4.90
CA THR A 76 10.71 -5.15 -4.21
C THR A 76 12.12 -5.12 -3.65
N ASP A 77 12.27 -5.47 -2.37
CA ASP A 77 13.59 -5.53 -1.75
C ASP A 77 14.43 -6.66 -2.34
N SER A 78 15.76 -6.51 -2.29
CA SER A 78 16.69 -7.59 -2.61
C SER A 78 16.46 -8.78 -1.69
N LEU A 79 16.74 -10.00 -2.17
CA LEU A 79 16.54 -11.23 -1.37
C LEU A 79 17.28 -11.15 -0.03
N SER A 80 18.54 -10.71 -0.05
CA SER A 80 19.35 -10.53 1.16
C SER A 80 18.70 -9.61 2.21
N LYS A 81 17.97 -8.57 1.79
CA LYS A 81 17.28 -7.66 2.71
C LYS A 81 16.07 -8.33 3.36
N GLU A 82 15.28 -9.05 2.57
CA GLU A 82 14.15 -9.81 3.11
C GLU A 82 14.64 -10.88 4.08
N GLU A 83 15.70 -11.62 3.74
CA GLU A 83 16.33 -12.63 4.60
C GLU A 83 16.83 -12.04 5.92
N ASP A 84 17.51 -10.89 5.87
CA ASP A 84 17.99 -10.19 7.06
C ASP A 84 16.83 -9.71 7.95
N GLY A 85 15.77 -9.19 7.34
CA GLY A 85 14.55 -8.79 8.05
C GLY A 85 13.85 -9.97 8.72
N ILE A 86 13.69 -11.10 8.03
CA ILE A 86 13.11 -12.34 8.59
C ILE A 86 13.94 -12.88 9.75
N ARG A 87 15.27 -12.89 9.60
CA ARG A 87 16.19 -13.32 10.67
C ARG A 87 16.05 -12.43 11.89
N ARG A 88 15.95 -11.11 11.69
CA ARG A 88 15.76 -10.14 12.76
C ARG A 88 14.40 -10.30 13.45
N GLU A 89 13.32 -10.48 12.70
CA GLU A 89 11.99 -10.77 13.24
C GLU A 89 12.01 -12.00 14.14
N SER A 90 12.65 -13.07 13.67
CA SER A 90 12.78 -14.31 14.42
C SER A 90 13.47 -14.06 15.76
N LEU A 91 14.56 -13.29 15.80
CA LEU A 91 15.26 -12.94 17.03
C LEU A 91 14.38 -12.14 18.00
N LEU A 92 13.59 -11.19 17.50
CA LEU A 92 12.68 -10.36 18.30
C LEU A 92 11.54 -11.20 18.90
N LEU A 93 10.95 -12.10 18.12
CA LEU A 93 9.91 -13.03 18.59
C LEU A 93 10.41 -13.90 19.76
N HIS A 94 11.60 -14.50 19.63
CA HIS A 94 12.19 -15.30 20.70
C HIS A 94 12.51 -14.45 21.94
N GLY A 95 12.97 -13.20 21.75
CA GLY A 95 13.23 -12.26 22.83
C GLY A 95 11.97 -11.78 23.56
N ALA A 96 10.85 -11.60 22.84
CA ALA A 96 9.57 -11.17 23.39
C ALA A 96 8.84 -12.28 24.16
N ALA A 97 8.90 -13.52 23.67
CA ALA A 97 8.35 -14.69 24.38
C ALA A 97 8.94 -14.86 25.80
N SER A 98 10.16 -14.35 26.03
CA SER A 98 10.81 -14.34 27.34
C SER A 98 10.42 -13.17 28.26
N LYS A 99 9.64 -12.18 27.79
CA LYS A 99 9.41 -10.88 28.48
C LYS A 99 7.93 -10.55 28.76
N ASN A 100 6.97 -11.39 28.36
CA ASN A 100 5.56 -11.01 28.38
C ASN A 100 4.91 -11.03 29.79
N ALA A 101 4.80 -9.85 30.40
CA ALA A 101 3.83 -9.55 31.47
C ALA A 101 2.77 -8.49 31.07
N ASP A 102 2.99 -7.72 29.99
CA ASP A 102 2.17 -6.53 29.66
C ASP A 102 1.41 -6.60 28.31
N GLY A 103 1.48 -7.70 27.55
CA GLY A 103 0.80 -7.86 26.26
C GLY A 103 1.36 -6.96 25.16
N GLY A 104 2.04 -7.57 24.16
CA GLY A 104 2.59 -6.82 23.02
C GLY A 104 1.53 -6.12 22.16
N LEU A 105 1.95 -5.16 21.35
CA LEU A 105 1.16 -4.47 20.33
C LEU A 105 0.90 -5.36 19.11
N VAL A 106 1.77 -6.33 18.86
CA VAL A 106 1.65 -7.31 17.77
C VAL A 106 0.59 -8.34 18.12
N ILE A 107 -0.42 -8.46 17.25
CA ILE A 107 -1.44 -9.49 17.35
C ILE A 107 -0.94 -10.75 16.64
N ASP A 108 -0.92 -11.87 17.36
CA ASP A 108 -0.68 -13.16 16.75
C ASP A 108 -1.89 -13.58 15.91
N ASN A 109 -1.72 -13.54 14.59
CA ASN A 109 -2.67 -14.01 13.60
C ASN A 109 -2.09 -15.15 12.75
N ALA A 110 -1.10 -15.88 13.28
CA ALA A 110 -0.37 -16.93 12.59
C ALA A 110 0.35 -16.47 11.30
N TYR A 111 0.60 -15.17 11.15
CA TYR A 111 1.47 -14.64 10.11
C TYR A 111 2.92 -15.06 10.37
N ALA A 112 3.59 -15.51 9.32
CA ALA A 112 5.03 -15.78 9.33
C ALA A 112 5.67 -15.14 8.10
N PRO A 113 6.67 -14.26 8.26
CA PRO A 113 7.31 -13.61 7.13
C PRO A 113 8.13 -14.63 6.34
N GLN A 114 8.04 -14.55 5.02
CA GLN A 114 8.73 -15.45 4.10
C GLN A 114 9.36 -14.65 2.97
N VAL A 115 10.53 -15.09 2.51
CA VAL A 115 11.16 -14.52 1.32
C VAL A 115 10.20 -14.69 0.15
N ARG A 116 9.96 -13.59 -0.57
CA ARG A 116 8.96 -13.50 -1.65
C ARG A 116 7.56 -13.99 -1.26
N GLY A 117 7.21 -13.94 0.04
CA GLY A 117 5.89 -14.34 0.53
C GLY A 117 5.62 -15.83 0.35
N GLY A 118 6.68 -16.65 0.35
CA GLY A 118 6.59 -18.09 0.15
C GLY A 118 6.38 -18.52 -1.30
N GLN A 119 6.34 -17.56 -2.23
CA GLN A 119 6.31 -17.83 -3.66
C GLN A 119 7.72 -18.21 -4.12
N VAL A 120 8.21 -19.38 -3.72
CA VAL A 120 9.40 -19.95 -4.36
C VAL A 120 8.96 -20.36 -5.76
N GLY A 121 9.58 -19.77 -6.78
CA GLY A 121 9.18 -19.86 -8.18
C GLY A 121 8.90 -21.28 -8.68
N HIS A 122 7.69 -21.77 -8.47
CA HIS A 122 7.07 -22.81 -9.29
C HIS A 122 6.51 -22.12 -10.53
N TYR A 123 7.36 -21.44 -11.30
CA TYR A 123 7.00 -21.10 -12.66
C TYR A 123 6.85 -22.40 -13.42
N LEU A 124 5.65 -22.58 -13.98
CA LEU A 124 5.28 -23.65 -14.91
C LEU A 124 6.52 -24.20 -15.62
N GLU A 125 6.89 -25.45 -15.30
CA GLU A 125 7.45 -26.32 -16.33
C GLU A 125 6.57 -26.12 -17.57
N THR A 126 7.19 -25.60 -18.61
CA THR A 126 6.51 -25.06 -19.79
C THR A 126 5.73 -26.16 -20.49
N SER A 127 4.52 -26.43 -20.01
CA SER A 127 3.54 -27.32 -20.63
C SER A 127 2.82 -26.60 -21.78
N SER A 128 3.51 -25.67 -22.44
CA SER A 128 3.06 -25.11 -23.71
C SER A 128 3.67 -25.97 -24.81
N ARG A 129 2.82 -26.74 -25.49
CA ARG A 129 3.14 -27.46 -26.74
C ARG A 129 3.75 -26.54 -27.83
N VAL A 130 3.65 -25.22 -27.68
CA VAL A 130 4.24 -24.21 -28.57
C VAL A 130 5.74 -24.05 -28.32
N ALA A 131 6.22 -24.14 -27.07
CA ALA A 131 7.65 -24.04 -26.75
C ALA A 131 8.44 -25.26 -27.26
N GLN A 132 7.85 -26.46 -27.19
CA GLN A 132 8.49 -27.70 -27.65
C GLN A 132 8.75 -27.74 -29.17
N ARG A 133 8.04 -26.95 -29.98
CA ARG A 133 8.28 -26.90 -31.44
C ARG A 133 9.46 -26.02 -31.83
N LEU A 134 9.82 -25.03 -31.02
CA LEU A 134 10.97 -24.16 -31.29
C LEU A 134 12.30 -24.79 -30.82
N ILE A 135 12.25 -25.76 -29.93
CA ILE A 135 13.43 -26.44 -29.35
C ILE A 135 13.93 -27.60 -30.23
N LYS A 136 13.20 -27.98 -31.29
CA LYS A 136 13.55 -29.13 -32.13
C LYS A 136 14.49 -28.84 -33.31
N ASN A 137 15.12 -27.66 -33.32
CA ASN A 137 16.29 -27.42 -34.17
C ASN A 137 17.54 -27.51 -33.31
N GLU A 138 18.34 -28.54 -33.63
CA GLU A 138 19.57 -28.93 -32.97
C GLU A 138 20.62 -27.82 -32.94
N ASN A 139 21.44 -27.85 -31.87
CA ASN A 139 22.62 -27.03 -31.58
C ASN A 139 22.38 -25.57 -31.18
N THR A 140 21.92 -25.33 -29.95
CA THR A 140 22.39 -24.18 -29.16
C THR A 140 22.31 -24.49 -27.66
N ASP A 141 23.44 -24.44 -26.96
CA ASP A 141 23.52 -24.37 -25.50
C ASP A 141 22.78 -23.11 -25.03
N SER A 142 21.49 -23.23 -24.76
CA SER A 142 20.70 -22.15 -24.14
C SER A 142 20.75 -22.32 -22.63
N PRO A 143 21.26 -21.34 -21.87
CA PRO A 143 21.35 -21.45 -20.43
C PRO A 143 19.94 -21.51 -19.84
N VAL A 144 19.73 -22.47 -18.94
CA VAL A 144 18.61 -22.48 -17.99
C VAL A 144 18.57 -21.10 -17.34
N LEU A 145 17.52 -20.32 -17.59
CA LEU A 145 17.25 -19.05 -16.94
C LEU A 145 16.95 -19.33 -15.46
N SER A 146 18.01 -19.54 -14.68
CA SER A 146 17.96 -19.14 -13.27
C SER A 146 17.55 -17.66 -13.24
N PRO A 147 16.69 -17.22 -12.32
CA PRO A 147 16.42 -15.81 -12.14
C PRO A 147 17.75 -15.19 -11.74
N LYS A 148 18.45 -14.61 -12.73
CA LYS A 148 19.63 -13.81 -12.46
C LYS A 148 19.11 -12.65 -11.64
N GLU A 149 19.57 -12.54 -10.40
CA GLU A 149 19.27 -11.39 -9.57
C GLU A 149 19.65 -10.15 -10.38
N SER A 150 18.64 -9.40 -10.81
CA SER A 150 18.88 -8.20 -11.58
C SER A 150 19.47 -7.20 -10.60
N GLU A 151 20.69 -6.74 -10.88
CA GLU A 151 21.26 -5.63 -10.09
C GLU A 151 20.37 -4.39 -10.19
N LEU A 152 19.53 -4.29 -11.24
CA LEU A 152 18.58 -3.21 -11.46
C LEU A 152 17.29 -3.38 -10.67
N SER A 153 16.91 -2.36 -9.90
CA SER A 153 15.57 -2.18 -9.35
C SER A 153 14.48 -2.33 -10.43
N SER A 154 13.35 -2.97 -10.10
CA SER A 154 12.21 -3.11 -11.02
C SER A 154 11.64 -1.77 -11.50
N TRP A 155 11.97 -0.67 -10.80
CA TRP A 155 11.64 0.68 -11.23
C TRP A 155 12.37 1.14 -12.50
N ALA A 156 13.58 0.63 -12.71
CA ALA A 156 14.42 0.94 -13.85
C ALA A 156 14.26 -0.07 -15.01
N GLN A 157 13.38 -1.06 -14.86
CA GLN A 157 13.21 -2.15 -15.80
C GLN A 157 12.10 -1.85 -16.83
N THR A 158 12.30 -2.34 -18.05
CA THR A 158 11.30 -2.31 -19.13
C THR A 158 10.35 -3.49 -19.03
N ILE A 159 9.25 -3.46 -19.81
CA ILE A 159 8.21 -4.51 -19.82
C ILE A 159 8.76 -5.93 -20.08
N SER A 160 9.84 -6.07 -20.84
CA SER A 160 10.44 -7.38 -21.14
C SER A 160 11.35 -7.91 -20.03
N SER A 161 11.69 -7.07 -19.05
CA SER A 161 12.66 -7.39 -18.00
C SER A 161 12.06 -7.44 -16.60
N VAL A 162 10.88 -6.84 -16.39
CA VAL A 162 10.19 -6.88 -15.09
C VAL A 162 9.80 -8.30 -14.74
N SER A 163 10.14 -8.74 -13.53
CA SER A 163 9.78 -10.07 -13.06
C SER A 163 8.27 -10.16 -12.85
N TYR A 164 7.68 -11.31 -13.14
CA TYR A 164 6.27 -11.54 -12.86
C TYR A 164 5.95 -11.48 -11.35
N GLU A 165 6.92 -11.79 -10.48
CA GLU A 165 6.81 -11.62 -9.03
C GLU A 165 6.59 -10.16 -8.65
N ASP A 166 7.33 -9.23 -9.27
CA ASP A 166 7.14 -7.79 -9.06
C ASP A 166 5.80 -7.31 -9.61
N VAL A 167 5.38 -7.84 -10.77
CA VAL A 167 4.07 -7.51 -11.35
C VAL A 167 2.94 -7.93 -10.40
N ILE A 168 2.99 -9.17 -9.90
CA ILE A 168 2.00 -9.71 -8.95
C ILE A 168 2.04 -8.88 -7.66
N SER A 169 3.21 -8.66 -7.08
CA SER A 169 3.36 -7.91 -5.81
C SER A 169 2.80 -6.50 -5.92
N ALA A 170 3.16 -5.75 -6.98
CA ALA A 170 2.66 -4.39 -7.19
C ALA A 170 1.13 -4.35 -7.34
N HIS A 171 0.51 -5.28 -8.09
CA HIS A 171 -0.95 -5.32 -8.23
C HIS A 171 -1.62 -5.80 -6.94
N SER A 172 -1.03 -6.77 -6.25
CA SER A 172 -1.53 -7.26 -4.98
C SER A 172 -1.62 -6.13 -3.96
N VAL A 173 -0.50 -5.46 -3.71
CA VAL A 173 -0.40 -4.41 -2.70
C VAL A 173 -1.15 -3.14 -3.11
N ASN A 174 -0.96 -2.65 -4.33
CA ASN A 174 -1.54 -1.36 -4.72
C ASN A 174 -2.99 -1.48 -5.19
N THR A 175 -3.49 -2.66 -5.56
CA THR A 175 -4.85 -2.81 -6.15
C THR A 175 -5.72 -3.83 -5.40
N PHE A 176 -5.31 -5.09 -5.32
CA PHE A 176 -6.16 -6.14 -4.74
C PHE A 176 -6.41 -5.94 -3.25
N VAL A 177 -5.38 -5.58 -2.48
CA VAL A 177 -5.51 -5.33 -1.06
C VAL A 177 -6.45 -4.16 -0.77
N PRO A 178 -6.26 -2.95 -1.35
CA PRO A 178 -7.23 -1.87 -1.22
C PRO A 178 -8.65 -2.25 -1.63
N PHE A 179 -8.81 -3.05 -2.69
CA PHE A 179 -10.12 -3.54 -3.11
C PHE A 179 -10.78 -4.44 -2.04
N ILE A 180 -10.06 -5.44 -1.51
CA ILE A 180 -10.58 -6.35 -0.49
C ILE A 180 -10.90 -5.57 0.79
N LEU A 181 -9.97 -4.74 1.27
CA LEU A 181 -10.18 -3.94 2.49
C LEU A 181 -11.38 -3.00 2.33
N LEU A 182 -11.51 -2.32 1.19
CA LEU A 182 -12.67 -1.48 0.92
C LEU A 182 -13.95 -2.32 0.92
N ARG A 183 -13.99 -3.45 0.19
CA ARG A 183 -15.19 -4.29 0.09
C ARG A 183 -15.66 -4.80 1.46
N GLU A 184 -14.75 -5.29 2.28
CA GLU A 184 -15.09 -5.93 3.57
C GLU A 184 -15.31 -4.92 4.70
N LEU A 185 -14.59 -3.80 4.71
CA LEU A 185 -14.67 -2.82 5.80
C LEU A 185 -15.69 -1.71 5.53
N LEU A 186 -16.08 -1.46 4.27
CA LEU A 186 -17.06 -0.42 3.92
C LEU A 186 -18.41 -0.53 4.67
N PRO A 187 -18.97 -1.71 4.98
CA PRO A 187 -20.14 -1.83 5.85
C PRO A 187 -19.97 -1.18 7.24
N TRP A 188 -18.77 -1.23 7.81
CA TRP A 188 -18.41 -0.61 9.10
C TRP A 188 -18.08 0.87 8.98
N MET A 189 -17.89 1.35 7.75
CA MET A 189 -17.59 2.74 7.44
C MET A 189 -18.84 3.52 7.01
N ARG A 190 -19.94 2.87 6.64
CA ARG A 190 -21.14 3.56 6.14
C ARG A 190 -22.02 4.03 7.30
N ARG A 191 -22.56 5.24 7.17
CA ARG A 191 -23.63 5.71 8.06
C ARG A 191 -24.82 4.75 7.97
N PRO A 192 -25.32 4.21 9.10
CA PRO A 192 -26.53 3.40 9.10
C PRO A 192 -27.70 4.18 8.49
N LYS A 193 -28.54 3.50 7.69
CA LYS A 193 -29.80 4.06 7.22
C LYS A 193 -30.78 4.12 8.40
N LEU A 194 -30.68 5.15 9.23
CA LEU A 194 -31.74 5.45 10.19
C LEU A 194 -33.03 5.74 9.40
N SER A 195 -34.13 5.12 9.82
CA SER A 195 -35.48 5.44 9.35
C SER A 195 -35.83 6.85 9.79
N ALA A 196 -35.50 7.84 8.95
CA ALA A 196 -35.85 9.26 9.10
C ALA A 196 -35.55 9.87 10.48
N ASP A 197 -34.32 10.36 10.69
CA ASP A 197 -34.04 11.40 11.72
C ASP A 197 -33.96 12.75 10.98
N VAL A 198 -34.89 13.72 11.07
CA VAL A 198 -35.59 14.41 12.20
C VAL A 198 -34.69 15.31 13.04
N THR A 199 -33.36 15.25 12.90
CA THR A 199 -32.44 16.21 13.55
C THR A 199 -31.35 16.68 12.61
N ALA A 200 -31.70 17.02 11.37
CA ALA A 200 -30.85 17.88 10.54
C ALA A 200 -30.69 19.22 11.26
N THR A 201 -29.63 19.35 12.05
CA THR A 201 -29.17 20.64 12.55
C THR A 201 -28.96 21.52 11.32
N ASN A 202 -29.67 22.64 11.32
CA ASN A 202 -29.87 23.56 10.19
C ASN A 202 -28.60 24.36 9.81
N THR A 203 -27.43 23.71 9.84
CA THR A 203 -26.12 24.32 9.58
C THR A 203 -25.69 24.17 8.11
N GLY A 204 -26.42 23.40 7.29
CA GLY A 204 -26.16 23.22 5.85
C GLY A 204 -24.89 22.46 5.47
N VAL A 205 -23.97 22.25 6.42
CA VAL A 205 -22.68 21.57 6.22
C VAL A 205 -22.85 20.06 6.37
N VAL A 206 -22.68 19.32 5.28
CA VAL A 206 -22.70 17.85 5.29
C VAL A 206 -21.28 17.33 5.50
N LYS A 207 -20.94 16.92 6.71
CA LYS A 207 -19.66 16.24 6.99
C LYS A 207 -19.66 14.79 6.50
N PRO A 208 -18.51 14.25 6.07
CA PRO A 208 -18.34 12.81 5.84
C PRO A 208 -18.64 12.04 7.13
N TYR A 209 -19.18 10.83 6.98
CA TYR A 209 -19.28 9.91 8.10
C TYR A 209 -17.94 9.20 8.31
N SER A 210 -17.21 8.85 7.25
CA SER A 210 -15.89 8.20 7.33
C SER A 210 -15.07 8.49 6.07
N TYR A 211 -13.80 8.10 6.08
CA TYR A 211 -12.83 8.41 5.04
C TYR A 211 -12.08 7.17 4.58
N VAL A 212 -11.91 7.02 3.27
CA VAL A 212 -10.95 6.08 2.67
C VAL A 212 -9.95 6.90 1.87
N ILE A 213 -8.67 6.75 2.18
CA ILE A 213 -7.58 7.48 1.54
C ILE A 213 -6.63 6.47 0.90
N ASN A 214 -6.64 6.45 -0.42
CA ASN A 214 -5.74 5.64 -1.22
C ASN A 214 -4.49 6.45 -1.54
N VAL A 215 -3.35 6.11 -0.94
CA VAL A 215 -2.09 6.79 -1.23
C VAL A 215 -1.61 6.33 -2.60
N SER A 216 -1.67 7.24 -3.56
CA SER A 216 -1.35 7.01 -4.96
C SER A 216 -0.24 7.97 -5.38
N SER A 217 -0.02 8.11 -6.68
CA SER A 217 1.10 8.90 -7.22
C SER A 217 0.90 9.20 -8.70
N ARG A 218 1.82 10.00 -9.28
CA ARG A 218 1.82 10.34 -10.71
C ARG A 218 1.90 9.11 -11.62
N GLU A 219 2.47 8.01 -11.13
CA GLU A 219 2.55 6.73 -11.85
C GLU A 219 1.16 6.27 -12.33
N GLY A 220 0.11 6.53 -11.55
CA GLY A 220 -1.26 6.16 -11.89
C GLY A 220 -2.03 7.16 -12.77
N LEU A 221 -1.40 8.26 -13.18
CA LEU A 221 -2.03 9.29 -14.02
C LEU A 221 -1.56 9.18 -15.49
N PRO A 222 -2.45 9.47 -16.46
CA PRO A 222 -2.03 9.69 -17.83
C PRO A 222 -1.22 10.99 -17.95
N GLU A 223 -0.46 11.09 -19.04
CA GLU A 223 0.28 12.30 -19.41
C GLU A 223 -0.36 12.96 -20.61
N ASP A 224 -0.26 14.29 -20.71
CA ASP A 224 -0.87 15.07 -21.80
C ASP A 224 -0.12 14.86 -23.14
N GLU A 225 1.14 14.44 -23.09
CA GLU A 225 2.00 14.24 -24.27
C GLU A 225 2.44 12.78 -24.42
N PRO A 226 2.36 12.19 -25.64
CA PRO A 226 2.77 10.80 -25.87
C PRO A 226 4.23 10.47 -25.55
N ASN A 227 5.14 11.45 -25.62
CA ASN A 227 6.58 11.26 -25.40
C ASN A 227 7.04 11.77 -24.03
N HIS A 228 6.11 11.93 -23.08
CA HIS A 228 6.44 12.43 -21.75
C HIS A 228 7.41 11.46 -21.04
N SER A 229 8.50 12.01 -20.50
CA SER A 229 9.60 11.23 -19.90
C SER A 229 9.17 10.35 -18.73
N ALA A 230 8.15 10.78 -17.97
CA ALA A 230 7.56 9.98 -16.89
C ALA A 230 6.88 8.68 -17.35
N LYS A 231 6.55 8.52 -18.64
CA LYS A 231 5.96 7.28 -19.21
C LYS A 231 6.86 6.67 -20.28
N ALA A 232 8.17 6.78 -20.12
CA ALA A 232 9.17 6.30 -21.10
C ALA A 232 9.45 4.78 -21.01
N GLY A 233 8.43 3.95 -20.82
CA GLY A 233 8.55 2.47 -20.93
C GLY A 233 9.21 1.74 -19.76
N HIS A 234 9.38 2.39 -18.60
CA HIS A 234 9.91 1.79 -17.37
C HIS A 234 8.80 1.62 -16.32
N HIS A 235 9.01 0.76 -15.31
CA HIS A 235 8.11 0.56 -14.14
C HIS A 235 6.62 0.40 -14.48
N VAL A 236 6.33 -0.28 -15.58
CA VAL A 236 4.97 -0.40 -16.14
C VAL A 236 3.97 -1.01 -15.15
N HIS A 237 4.39 -1.99 -14.34
CA HIS A 237 3.59 -2.63 -13.30
C HIS A 237 3.16 -1.65 -12.20
N THR A 238 4.04 -0.73 -11.81
CA THR A 238 3.71 0.33 -10.85
C THR A 238 2.71 1.30 -11.45
N ASN A 239 2.95 1.75 -12.70
CA ASN A 239 2.03 2.63 -13.42
C ASN A 239 0.62 2.01 -13.53
N MET A 240 0.53 0.74 -13.97
CA MET A 240 -0.74 0.01 -14.10
C MET A 240 -1.46 -0.13 -12.75
N SER A 241 -0.77 -0.58 -11.71
CA SER A 241 -1.38 -0.85 -10.41
C SER A 241 -1.87 0.44 -9.71
N LYS A 242 -1.13 1.55 -9.84
CA LYS A 242 -1.57 2.87 -9.34
C LYS A 242 -2.75 3.44 -10.16
N ALA A 243 -2.77 3.23 -11.47
CA ALA A 243 -3.92 3.62 -12.29
C ALA A 243 -5.19 2.81 -11.89
N ALA A 244 -5.04 1.52 -11.61
CA ALA A 244 -6.13 0.69 -11.11
C ALA A 244 -6.63 1.14 -9.72
N LEU A 245 -5.73 1.55 -8.82
CA LEU A 245 -6.10 2.14 -7.52
C LEU A 245 -6.88 3.45 -7.65
N ASN A 246 -6.46 4.31 -8.58
CA ASN A 246 -7.18 5.55 -8.90
C ASN A 246 -8.58 5.24 -9.46
N MET A 247 -8.69 4.22 -10.32
CA MET A 247 -9.98 3.79 -10.86
C MET A 247 -10.92 3.22 -9.80
N LEU A 248 -10.39 2.51 -8.80
CA LEU A 248 -11.17 2.04 -7.64
C LEU A 248 -11.80 3.24 -6.91
N THR A 249 -11.03 4.31 -6.70
CA THR A 249 -11.53 5.56 -6.10
C THR A 249 -12.62 6.19 -6.96
N GLU A 250 -12.35 6.40 -8.25
CA GLU A 250 -13.28 7.06 -9.17
C GLU A 250 -14.62 6.32 -9.26
N THR A 251 -14.58 4.99 -9.19
CA THR A 251 -15.75 4.12 -9.33
C THR A 251 -16.57 4.03 -8.03
N GLU A 252 -15.93 3.82 -6.88
CA GLU A 252 -16.64 3.53 -5.63
C GLU A 252 -17.01 4.78 -4.81
N ALA A 253 -16.35 5.93 -5.03
CA ALA A 253 -16.59 7.12 -4.22
C ALA A 253 -18.04 7.63 -4.32
N GLY A 254 -18.61 7.63 -5.53
CA GLY A 254 -19.99 8.07 -5.75
C GLY A 254 -21.00 7.24 -4.96
N PRO A 255 -21.11 5.93 -5.20
CA PRO A 255 -21.99 5.05 -4.43
C PRO A 255 -21.75 5.11 -2.91
N ALA A 256 -20.49 5.13 -2.47
CA ALA A 256 -20.15 5.16 -1.04
C ALA A 256 -20.56 6.48 -0.37
N TRP A 257 -20.40 7.62 -1.05
CA TRP A 257 -20.84 8.93 -0.56
C TRP A 257 -22.37 9.01 -0.43
N HIS A 258 -23.11 8.59 -1.45
CA HIS A 258 -24.56 8.72 -1.46
C HIS A 258 -25.25 7.71 -0.52
N SER A 259 -24.70 6.51 -0.39
CA SER A 259 -25.30 5.45 0.44
C SER A 259 -24.95 5.54 1.92
N GLY A 260 -23.79 6.10 2.28
CA GLY A 260 -23.33 6.11 3.66
C GLY A 260 -22.38 7.25 4.03
N LYS A 261 -22.26 8.29 3.20
CA LYS A 261 -21.40 9.47 3.43
C LYS A 261 -19.93 9.13 3.65
N VAL A 262 -19.43 8.11 2.96
CA VAL A 262 -18.01 7.74 2.99
C VAL A 262 -17.26 8.53 1.92
N ALA A 263 -16.26 9.32 2.32
CA ALA A 263 -15.43 10.09 1.40
C ALA A 263 -14.22 9.24 0.98
N ILE A 264 -14.21 8.77 -0.27
CA ILE A 264 -13.11 7.98 -0.84
C ILE A 264 -12.28 8.89 -1.75
N ASN A 265 -10.98 9.02 -1.52
CA ASN A 265 -10.08 9.82 -2.36
C ASN A 265 -8.76 9.10 -2.62
N SER A 266 -8.11 9.47 -3.74
CA SER A 266 -6.72 9.14 -4.02
C SER A 266 -5.85 10.36 -3.75
N VAL A 267 -4.71 10.19 -3.10
CA VAL A 267 -3.83 11.30 -2.75
C VAL A 267 -2.39 10.98 -3.15
N ASP A 268 -1.79 11.87 -3.94
CA ASP A 268 -0.36 11.93 -4.20
C ASP A 268 0.32 12.78 -3.11
N PRO A 269 1.09 12.13 -2.21
CA PRO A 269 1.81 12.83 -1.14
C PRO A 269 3.01 13.63 -1.66
N GLY A 270 3.36 13.51 -2.94
CA GLY A 270 4.47 14.18 -3.57
C GLY A 270 5.78 13.39 -3.48
N TYR A 271 6.84 14.01 -3.97
CA TYR A 271 8.15 13.37 -4.08
C TYR A 271 8.91 13.48 -2.76
N MET A 272 8.72 12.49 -1.88
CA MET A 272 9.35 12.43 -0.54
C MET A 272 10.44 11.37 -0.41
N SER A 273 10.46 10.40 -1.31
CA SER A 273 11.44 9.32 -1.36
C SER A 273 11.73 8.93 -2.80
N ALA A 274 12.94 8.42 -3.04
CA ALA A 274 13.38 7.99 -4.36
C ALA A 274 14.16 6.69 -4.27
N ASP A 275 14.05 5.85 -5.30
CA ASP A 275 14.93 4.71 -5.43
C ASP A 275 16.38 5.18 -5.66
N SER A 276 17.32 4.74 -4.82
CA SER A 276 18.74 5.12 -4.94
C SER A 276 19.33 4.73 -6.28
N MET A 277 18.92 3.59 -6.83
CA MET A 277 19.45 3.13 -8.10
C MET A 277 18.89 3.94 -9.27
N TRP A 278 17.60 4.27 -9.24
CA TRP A 278 17.00 5.24 -10.14
C TRP A 278 17.71 6.59 -10.07
N MET A 279 17.96 7.12 -8.86
CA MET A 279 18.67 8.39 -8.68
C MET A 279 20.08 8.35 -9.26
N LYS A 280 20.80 7.24 -9.11
CA LYS A 280 22.10 7.02 -9.76
C LYS A 280 21.98 6.99 -11.28
N MET A 281 21.00 6.28 -11.83
CA MET A 281 20.75 6.19 -13.27
C MET A 281 20.46 7.56 -13.90
N VAL A 282 19.69 8.42 -13.22
CA VAL A 282 19.37 9.77 -13.71
C VAL A 282 20.39 10.83 -13.31
N GLY A 283 21.53 10.45 -12.72
CA GLY A 283 22.61 11.38 -12.35
C GLY A 283 22.27 12.33 -11.20
N ARG A 284 21.34 11.93 -10.32
CA ARG A 284 20.85 12.72 -9.17
C ARG A 284 21.16 12.05 -7.83
N GLU A 285 22.15 11.15 -7.78
CA GLU A 285 22.58 10.48 -6.56
C GLU A 285 22.90 11.50 -5.44
N GLY A 286 22.44 11.22 -4.22
CA GLY A 286 22.64 12.11 -3.07
C GLY A 286 21.76 13.36 -3.03
N GLN A 287 20.95 13.64 -4.06
CA GLN A 287 19.99 14.74 -4.00
C GLN A 287 18.83 14.41 -3.07
N ALA A 288 18.55 15.31 -2.12
CA ALA A 288 17.41 15.19 -1.23
C ALA A 288 16.09 15.34 -2.00
N CYS A 289 15.05 14.66 -1.52
CA CYS A 289 13.70 14.85 -2.02
C CYS A 289 13.17 16.24 -1.61
N PRO A 290 12.38 16.91 -2.46
CA PRO A 290 11.89 18.27 -2.20
C PRO A 290 10.84 18.33 -1.08
N ILE A 291 10.20 17.21 -0.75
CA ILE A 291 9.13 17.12 0.26
C ILE A 291 9.61 16.22 1.40
N GLY A 292 9.43 16.68 2.64
CA GLY A 292 9.68 15.88 3.84
C GLY A 292 8.50 14.97 4.19
N TRP A 293 8.73 13.97 5.05
CA TRP A 293 7.70 13.03 5.49
C TRP A 293 6.52 13.73 6.14
N GLU A 294 6.77 14.72 7.00
CA GLU A 294 5.73 15.47 7.70
C GLU A 294 4.79 16.21 6.73
N ASP A 295 5.34 16.79 5.66
CA ASP A 295 4.54 17.44 4.60
C ASP A 295 3.81 16.41 3.73
N GLY A 296 4.44 15.28 3.42
CA GLY A 296 3.80 14.15 2.74
C GLY A 296 2.55 13.65 3.49
N VAL A 297 2.67 13.45 4.80
CA VAL A 297 1.55 13.07 5.68
C VAL A 297 0.48 14.15 5.73
N GLY A 298 0.90 15.42 5.85
CA GLY A 298 -0.02 16.56 5.83
C GLY A 298 -0.89 16.55 4.58
N ARG A 299 -0.32 16.22 3.41
CA ARG A 299 -1.07 16.11 2.14
C ARG A 299 -2.07 14.96 2.16
N VAL A 300 -1.68 13.79 2.66
CA VAL A 300 -2.57 12.62 2.80
C VAL A 300 -3.77 12.94 3.71
N LEU A 301 -3.52 13.54 4.87
CA LEU A 301 -4.54 13.83 5.87
C LEU A 301 -5.37 15.08 5.57
N TRP A 302 -4.97 15.90 4.61
CA TRP A 302 -5.63 17.17 4.31
C TRP A 302 -7.12 17.02 3.96
N VAL A 303 -7.52 15.94 3.30
CA VAL A 303 -8.94 15.66 2.99
C VAL A 303 -9.81 15.51 4.23
N VAL A 304 -9.22 14.97 5.31
CA VAL A 304 -9.89 14.84 6.60
C VAL A 304 -10.03 16.22 7.22
N ALA A 305 -8.97 17.04 7.22
CA ALA A 305 -9.04 18.42 7.71
C ALA A 305 -10.08 19.26 6.93
N LYS A 306 -10.13 19.13 5.61
CA LYS A 306 -11.15 19.76 4.75
C LYS A 306 -12.58 19.38 5.13
N GLY A 307 -12.83 18.11 5.43
CA GLY A 307 -14.15 17.63 5.85
C GLY A 307 -14.50 18.01 7.28
N GLU A 308 -13.59 17.79 8.22
CA GLU A 308 -13.86 17.92 9.66
C GLU A 308 -13.77 19.35 10.19
N ILE A 309 -12.77 20.12 9.73
CA ILE A 309 -12.48 21.47 10.23
C ILE A 309 -13.18 22.50 9.34
N GLU A 310 -13.01 22.42 8.03
CA GLU A 310 -13.54 23.42 7.10
C GLU A 310 -14.98 23.16 6.66
N GLY A 311 -15.50 21.94 6.85
CA GLY A 311 -16.85 21.57 6.41
C GLY A 311 -17.02 21.51 4.89
N THR A 312 -15.91 21.41 4.14
CA THR A 312 -15.91 21.30 2.68
C THR A 312 -15.36 19.94 2.27
N PRO A 313 -16.14 18.85 2.41
CA PRO A 313 -15.66 17.51 2.11
C PRO A 313 -15.33 17.35 0.64
N ILE A 314 -14.24 16.61 0.39
CA ILE A 314 -13.82 16.19 -0.96
C ILE A 314 -14.01 14.68 -1.03
N TRP A 315 -14.53 14.18 -2.14
CA TRP A 315 -14.69 12.75 -2.41
C TRP A 315 -14.62 12.49 -3.92
N GLY A 316 -14.17 11.30 -4.28
CA GLY A 316 -14.05 10.84 -5.66
C GLY A 316 -13.03 11.64 -6.46
N ARG A 317 -11.96 12.13 -5.82
CA ARG A 317 -10.91 12.91 -6.49
C ARG A 317 -9.53 12.33 -6.26
N PHE A 318 -8.68 12.59 -7.25
CA PHE A 318 -7.24 12.48 -7.12
C PHE A 318 -6.67 13.83 -6.70
N LEU A 319 -5.92 13.85 -5.61
CA LEU A 319 -5.39 15.08 -5.04
C LEU A 319 -3.88 15.10 -5.08
N LYS A 320 -3.33 16.26 -5.40
CA LYS A 320 -1.91 16.56 -5.33
C LYS A 320 -1.75 18.03 -4.97
N HIS A 321 -0.76 18.35 -4.15
CA HIS A 321 -0.51 19.73 -3.75
C HIS A 321 -1.71 20.46 -3.11
N PHE A 322 -2.45 19.76 -2.25
CA PHE A 322 -3.64 20.31 -1.58
C PHE A 322 -4.72 20.79 -2.58
N GLY A 323 -4.75 20.17 -3.77
CA GLY A 323 -5.66 20.51 -4.84
C GLY A 323 -6.09 19.28 -5.62
N GLU A 324 -7.27 19.39 -6.25
CA GLU A 324 -7.75 18.40 -7.20
C GLU A 324 -6.92 18.46 -8.49
N ILE A 325 -6.41 17.30 -8.92
CA ILE A 325 -5.85 17.16 -10.26
C ILE A 325 -6.97 16.63 -11.16
N ARG A 326 -7.31 17.41 -12.18
CA ARG A 326 -8.19 16.95 -13.25
C ARG A 326 -7.35 16.24 -14.28
N SER A 327 -7.42 14.93 -14.32
CA SER A 327 -6.95 14.17 -15.48
C SER A 327 -8.02 14.26 -16.56
N GLY A 328 -7.75 15.05 -17.61
CA GLY A 328 -8.45 15.01 -18.90
C GLY A 328 -9.98 14.98 -18.85
N ARG A 329 -10.61 16.14 -18.71
CA ARG A 329 -11.83 16.52 -19.43
C ARG A 329 -11.76 17.98 -19.80
#